data_AF-A0A812SAL3-F1
#
_entry.id   AF-A0A812SAL3-F1
#
_cell.length_a   1.000
_cell.length_b   1.000
_cell.length_c   1.000
_cell.angle_alpha   90.00
_cell.angle_beta   90.00
_cell.angle_gamma   90.00
#
_symmetry.space_group_name_H-M   'P 1'
#
loop_
_entity.id
_entity.type
_entity.pdbx_description
1 polymer ?
#
loop_
_entity_poly.entity_id
_entity_poly.type
_entity_poly.pdbx_seq_one_letter_code
_entity_poly.pdbx_strand_id
1 'polypeptide(L)'
;MVRPKASQTSAGTCPAAAAGVAQDCGIDTDEPAVVIINKHPACRNHFLLVPAVKERWPQELTQDALALGVAFAFQSSRRLWLSFNSIGAGASVNHLHLQGFCAGSCDGDRVFPFEAHARSAGLLPAAEARGPVSLSRTRGGPKGWPLVGWVFTWTDGEVLEWDTNLVAYRLAEFVHRFVAALQVMDMAHNVLMNLGRRQVIVFPRRTLFEQSFDVSQLQVSGHETLGWWVVAKGSTDLDESSALQLLARAALDKRGHQKVLQILEWIGWRLHDEDPSASLLRLTEEKACAAAAGVASDAPTVDYVARFIARTQQKYTHRGGVRPFGISTLLGGFDNKGQPALYQTDPAGTYYAWKATAIGKNSKSVTDFLEKKYKEDLDEDATIRLALKGLLEVTEASGKNIEVVIVKEGGITWMPDDKLEPLVKELDDTAEKIAKLKEQQ
;
A
#
# COMPACT_ATOMS: atom_id res chain seq x y z
N MET A 1 18.67 -42.45 -3.06
CA MET A 1 17.75 -43.58 -3.27
C MET A 1 16.31 -43.08 -3.23
N VAL A 2 15.48 -43.73 -4.03
CA VAL A 2 14.06 -43.55 -4.39
C VAL A 2 13.10 -43.14 -3.24
N ARG A 3 12.07 -42.32 -3.58
CA ARG A 3 10.89 -41.97 -2.74
C ARG A 3 10.16 -43.22 -2.18
N PRO A 4 9.37 -43.04 -1.12
CA PRO A 4 8.06 -43.71 -1.04
C PRO A 4 6.89 -42.70 -1.06
N LYS A 5 5.76 -43.17 -1.60
CA LYS A 5 4.45 -42.51 -1.66
C LYS A 5 3.65 -42.75 -0.37
N ALA A 6 2.89 -41.71 0.00
CA ALA A 6 1.54 -41.65 0.58
C ALA A 6 1.01 -42.79 1.48
N SER A 7 0.42 -42.43 2.63
CA SER A 7 -1.04 -42.48 2.86
C SER A 7 -1.40 -42.07 4.30
N GLN A 8 -2.66 -41.66 4.45
CA GLN A 8 -3.32 -41.14 5.66
C GLN A 8 -3.26 -42.08 6.86
N THR A 9 -3.17 -41.55 8.09
CA THR A 9 -4.07 -41.88 9.23
C THR A 9 -3.67 -41.13 10.51
N SER A 10 -4.71 -40.64 11.21
CA SER A 10 -4.90 -40.40 12.65
C SER A 10 -3.80 -39.83 13.56
N ALA A 11 -4.23 -38.87 14.37
CA ALA A 11 -3.58 -38.39 15.59
C ALA A 11 -3.00 -39.52 16.47
N GLY A 12 -1.78 -39.32 16.95
CA GLY A 12 -1.11 -40.23 17.87
C GLY A 12 0.29 -39.74 18.23
N THR A 13 0.41 -39.20 19.44
CA THR A 13 1.59 -39.17 20.32
C THR A 13 2.98 -39.43 19.72
N CYS A 14 3.85 -38.43 19.91
CA CYS A 14 5.30 -38.50 19.87
C CYS A 14 5.87 -39.80 20.47
N PRO A 15 6.72 -40.58 19.78
CA PRO A 15 7.59 -41.54 20.43
C PRO A 15 8.99 -40.97 20.58
N ALA A 16 9.48 -41.08 21.82
CA ALA A 16 10.84 -40.77 22.23
C ALA A 16 11.89 -41.58 21.44
N ALA A 17 13.01 -40.87 21.19
CA ALA A 17 14.38 -41.35 21.04
C ALA A 17 14.61 -42.80 20.54
N ALA A 18 15.10 -42.90 19.30
CA ALA A 18 15.99 -43.99 18.89
C ALA A 18 17.41 -43.44 18.75
N ALA A 19 18.29 -43.85 19.67
CA ALA A 19 19.71 -43.63 19.62
C ALA A 19 20.30 -44.31 18.37
N GLY A 20 20.87 -43.51 17.48
CA GLY A 20 21.59 -43.95 16.29
C GLY A 20 22.53 -42.84 15.88
N VAL A 21 23.81 -43.05 16.18
CA VAL A 21 24.99 -42.20 15.93
C VAL A 21 24.77 -41.19 14.80
N ALA A 22 24.45 -39.95 15.17
CA ALA A 22 24.54 -38.82 14.26
C ALA A 22 26.02 -38.61 13.99
N GLN A 23 26.41 -38.78 12.73
CA GLN A 23 27.73 -38.42 12.26
C GLN A 23 27.86 -36.90 12.47
N ASP A 24 28.66 -36.49 13.46
CA ASP A 24 28.90 -35.10 13.80
C ASP A 24 29.34 -34.36 12.53
N CYS A 25 28.43 -33.54 11.99
CA CYS A 25 28.86 -32.42 11.17
C CYS A 25 29.73 -31.57 12.09
N GLY A 26 31.05 -31.58 11.88
CA GLY A 26 32.10 -30.98 12.74
C GLY A 26 32.03 -29.46 12.88
N ILE A 27 30.84 -28.94 13.11
CA ILE A 27 30.52 -27.59 13.52
C ILE A 27 30.75 -27.56 15.01
N ASP A 28 31.63 -26.67 15.49
CA ASP A 28 31.80 -26.45 16.91
C ASP A 28 30.46 -26.00 17.50
N THR A 29 29.94 -26.80 18.42
CA THR A 29 28.53 -26.78 18.78
C THR A 29 28.23 -25.72 19.85
N ASP A 30 29.25 -25.12 20.48
CA ASP A 30 29.10 -24.15 21.57
C ASP A 30 28.95 -22.69 21.08
N GLU A 31 29.04 -22.46 19.77
CA GLU A 31 28.86 -21.14 19.16
C GLU A 31 27.37 -20.76 18.98
N PRO A 32 26.98 -19.50 19.27
CA PRO A 32 25.58 -19.06 19.22
C PRO A 32 25.02 -18.94 17.79
N ALA A 33 25.88 -18.85 16.77
CA ALA A 33 25.49 -18.81 15.37
C ALA A 33 26.60 -19.37 14.47
N VAL A 34 26.24 -19.99 13.35
CA VAL A 34 27.19 -20.64 12.45
C VAL A 34 26.98 -20.22 11.00
N VAL A 35 28.08 -20.08 10.27
CA VAL A 35 28.06 -19.86 8.82
C VAL A 35 28.29 -21.19 8.12
N ILE A 36 27.29 -21.63 7.34
CA ILE A 36 27.33 -22.88 6.59
C ILE A 36 27.52 -22.56 5.10
N ILE A 37 28.62 -23.03 4.53
CA ILE A 37 28.87 -22.94 3.09
C ILE A 37 28.53 -24.29 2.48
N ASN A 38 27.55 -24.30 1.59
CA ASN A 38 27.13 -25.54 0.94
C ASN A 38 28.21 -25.98 -0.05
N LYS A 39 28.52 -27.29 -0.06
CA LYS A 39 29.46 -27.91 -1.02
C LYS A 39 29.05 -27.67 -2.48
N HIS A 40 27.75 -27.58 -2.72
CA HIS A 40 27.16 -27.19 -4.01
C HIS A 40 26.29 -25.97 -3.79
N PRO A 41 26.89 -24.77 -3.72
CA PRO A 41 26.15 -23.57 -3.36
C PRO A 41 25.23 -23.16 -4.51
N ALA A 42 24.10 -22.56 -4.15
CA ALA A 42 23.09 -22.06 -5.09
C ALA A 42 23.65 -21.03 -6.10
N CYS A 43 24.65 -20.25 -5.69
CA CYS A 43 25.58 -19.51 -6.54
C CYS A 43 26.95 -19.41 -5.91
N ARG A 44 27.87 -18.80 -6.66
CA ARG A 44 29.14 -18.30 -6.16
C ARG A 44 28.94 -17.37 -4.95
N ASN A 45 29.66 -17.65 -3.87
CA ASN A 45 29.66 -16.90 -2.61
C ASN A 45 28.34 -16.94 -1.81
N HIS A 46 27.47 -17.92 -2.07
CA HIS A 46 26.30 -18.17 -1.23
C HIS A 46 26.66 -18.95 0.03
N PHE A 47 26.13 -18.51 1.18
CA PHE A 47 26.22 -19.19 2.46
C PHE A 47 24.92 -19.07 3.24
N LEU A 48 24.77 -19.88 4.29
CA LEU A 48 23.69 -19.77 5.26
C LEU A 48 24.26 -19.26 6.58
N LEU A 49 23.66 -18.22 7.14
CA LEU A 49 23.88 -17.82 8.52
C LEU A 49 22.77 -18.44 9.36
N VAL A 50 23.11 -19.38 10.22
CA VAL A 50 22.17 -20.16 11.03
C VAL A 50 22.27 -19.72 12.48
N PRO A 51 21.28 -18.98 13.01
CA PRO A 51 21.21 -18.67 14.43
C PRO A 51 20.90 -19.95 15.22
N ALA A 52 21.54 -20.12 16.38
CA ALA A 52 21.22 -21.17 17.35
C ALA A 52 21.02 -22.57 16.72
N VAL A 53 22.00 -23.03 15.93
CA VAL A 53 21.90 -24.27 15.12
C VAL A 53 21.46 -25.51 15.93
N LYS A 54 21.82 -25.57 17.22
CA LYS A 54 21.41 -26.62 18.16
C LYS A 54 19.90 -26.67 18.38
N GLU A 55 19.27 -25.50 18.47
CA GLU A 55 17.88 -25.36 18.90
C GLU A 55 16.87 -25.69 17.80
N ARG A 56 17.33 -25.77 16.54
CA ARG A 56 16.50 -26.14 15.37
C ARG A 56 15.19 -25.34 15.30
N TRP A 57 15.28 -24.05 15.56
CA TRP A 57 14.12 -23.17 15.57
C TRP A 57 13.34 -23.25 14.25
N PRO A 58 12.01 -23.09 14.29
CA PRO A 58 11.20 -22.98 13.07
C PRO A 58 11.69 -21.81 12.21
N GLN A 59 11.39 -21.84 10.91
CA GLN A 59 11.71 -20.76 9.98
C GLN A 59 10.80 -19.53 10.24
N GLU A 60 10.98 -18.92 11.40
CA GLU A 60 10.25 -17.78 11.94
C GLU A 60 11.28 -16.72 12.34
N LEU A 61 11.21 -15.52 11.77
CA LEU A 61 12.21 -14.50 12.00
C LEU A 61 11.97 -13.75 13.32
N THR A 62 12.64 -14.21 14.38
CA THR A 62 12.64 -13.54 15.68
C THR A 62 13.43 -12.23 15.65
N GLN A 63 13.19 -11.36 16.64
CA GLN A 63 13.95 -10.11 16.79
C GLN A 63 15.46 -10.38 16.92
N ASP A 64 15.86 -11.39 17.71
CA ASP A 64 17.27 -11.68 17.95
C ASP A 64 17.96 -12.23 16.70
N ALA A 65 17.28 -13.09 15.94
CA ALA A 65 17.81 -13.58 14.66
C ALA A 65 17.91 -12.44 13.62
N LEU A 66 16.96 -11.52 13.62
CA LEU A 66 17.01 -10.32 12.80
C LEU A 66 18.15 -9.39 13.26
N ALA A 67 18.34 -9.18 14.56
CA ALA A 67 19.41 -8.37 15.12
C ALA A 67 20.79 -8.95 14.78
N LEU A 68 20.96 -10.26 14.89
CA LEU A 68 22.15 -10.97 14.43
C LEU A 68 22.39 -10.75 12.93
N GLY A 69 21.35 -10.90 12.10
CA GLY A 69 21.46 -10.64 10.66
C GLY A 69 21.84 -9.20 10.35
N VAL A 70 21.20 -8.23 11.00
CA VAL A 70 21.52 -6.81 10.82
C VAL A 70 22.94 -6.52 11.30
N ALA A 71 23.35 -7.03 12.47
CA ALA A 71 24.71 -6.87 13.01
C ALA A 71 25.78 -7.51 12.09
N PHE A 72 25.52 -8.71 11.58
CA PHE A 72 26.39 -9.39 10.64
C PHE A 72 26.52 -8.59 9.34
N ALA A 73 25.39 -8.15 8.77
CA ALA A 73 25.41 -7.25 7.62
C ALA A 73 26.19 -5.97 7.95
N PHE A 74 26.07 -5.46 9.19
CA PHE A 74 26.74 -4.26 9.71
C PHE A 74 28.25 -4.36 9.89
N GLN A 75 28.79 -5.57 9.83
CA GLN A 75 30.23 -5.80 9.87
C GLN A 75 30.75 -6.29 8.51
N SER A 76 29.87 -6.39 7.51
CA SER A 76 30.15 -6.94 6.20
C SER A 76 30.39 -5.87 5.12
N SER A 77 30.87 -6.32 3.96
CA SER A 77 31.05 -5.42 2.81
C SER A 77 29.71 -4.84 2.31
N ARG A 78 29.75 -3.65 1.68
CA ARG A 78 28.55 -3.03 1.05
C ARG A 78 27.90 -3.88 -0.03
N ARG A 79 28.63 -4.88 -0.53
CA ARG A 79 28.17 -5.82 -1.56
C ARG A 79 27.47 -7.04 -0.94
N LEU A 80 27.69 -7.33 0.33
CA LEU A 80 27.02 -8.44 0.98
C LEU A 80 25.57 -8.08 1.30
N TRP A 81 24.68 -9.00 1.00
CA TRP A 81 23.29 -8.99 1.41
C TRP A 81 22.99 -10.24 2.22
N LEU A 82 22.19 -10.07 3.26
CA LEU A 82 21.52 -11.17 3.93
C LEU A 82 20.02 -11.12 3.60
N SER A 83 19.41 -12.29 3.45
CA SER A 83 17.98 -12.41 3.22
C SER A 83 17.32 -13.46 4.11
N PHE A 84 16.03 -13.27 4.32
CA PHE A 84 15.15 -14.24 4.95
C PHE A 84 13.89 -14.41 4.11
N ASN A 85 13.45 -15.66 3.98
CA ASN A 85 12.15 -16.00 3.38
C ASN A 85 11.27 -16.60 4.46
N SER A 86 10.04 -16.12 4.56
CA SER A 86 9.00 -16.71 5.41
C SER A 86 8.30 -17.89 4.73
N ILE A 87 7.51 -18.61 5.52
CA ILE A 87 6.60 -19.66 5.03
C ILE A 87 5.66 -19.06 3.98
N GLY A 88 5.46 -19.75 2.86
CA GLY A 88 4.70 -19.23 1.70
C GLY A 88 5.48 -18.27 0.78
N ALA A 89 6.64 -17.79 1.21
CA ALA A 89 7.57 -17.00 0.38
C ALA A 89 8.76 -17.83 -0.15
N GLY A 90 8.66 -19.17 -0.13
CA GLY A 90 9.72 -20.09 -0.59
C GLY A 90 10.77 -20.43 0.47
N ALA A 91 10.43 -20.31 1.76
CA ALA A 91 11.21 -20.86 2.88
C ALA A 91 11.44 -22.37 2.75
N SER A 92 12.65 -22.83 3.11
CA SER A 92 12.89 -24.26 3.38
C SER A 92 12.35 -24.63 4.77
N VAL A 93 11.86 -25.86 4.93
CA VAL A 93 11.13 -26.31 6.14
C VAL A 93 12.09 -26.81 7.24
N ASN A 94 13.41 -26.67 7.07
CA ASN A 94 14.35 -27.50 7.81
C ASN A 94 14.97 -26.86 9.06
N HIS A 95 14.95 -25.53 9.22
CA HIS A 95 15.43 -24.76 10.40
C HIS A 95 15.54 -23.27 10.06
N LEU A 96 15.50 -22.39 11.06
CA LEU A 96 15.78 -20.95 10.92
C LEU A 96 17.17 -20.70 10.33
N HIS A 97 17.22 -20.07 9.16
CA HIS A 97 18.45 -19.58 8.57
C HIS A 97 18.23 -18.30 7.77
N LEU A 98 19.27 -17.48 7.71
CA LEU A 98 19.42 -16.36 6.80
C LEU A 98 20.32 -16.78 5.63
N GLN A 99 20.01 -16.32 4.43
CA GLN A 99 20.83 -16.59 3.25
C GLN A 99 21.74 -15.41 3.00
N GLY A 100 23.04 -15.66 2.88
CA GLY A 100 24.03 -14.65 2.56
C GLY A 100 24.57 -14.79 1.14
N PHE A 101 24.72 -13.65 0.46
CA PHE A 101 25.22 -13.58 -0.91
C PHE A 101 25.84 -12.22 -1.20
N CYS A 102 26.68 -12.15 -2.24
CA CYS A 102 27.31 -10.91 -2.70
C CYS A 102 26.62 -10.36 -3.97
N ALA A 103 26.37 -9.06 -4.01
CA ALA A 103 25.97 -8.31 -5.19
C ALA A 103 27.14 -8.28 -6.19
N GLY A 104 26.93 -8.87 -7.37
CA GLY A 104 27.90 -8.91 -8.46
C GLY A 104 28.95 -10.01 -8.35
N SER A 105 29.53 -10.38 -9.49
CA SER A 105 30.75 -11.19 -9.51
C SER A 105 31.90 -10.38 -8.90
N CYS A 106 32.92 -11.05 -8.36
CA CYS A 106 34.16 -10.39 -7.95
C CYS A 106 34.83 -9.59 -9.10
N ASP A 107 34.39 -9.77 -10.34
CA ASP A 107 34.95 -9.21 -11.59
C ASP A 107 34.05 -8.15 -12.28
N GLY A 108 33.00 -7.61 -11.65
CA GLY A 108 32.23 -6.52 -12.27
C GLY A 108 31.19 -5.79 -11.39
N ASP A 109 30.93 -4.51 -11.71
CA ASP A 109 30.01 -3.58 -11.01
C ASP A 109 28.52 -3.84 -11.31
N ARG A 110 28.03 -5.05 -11.02
CA ARG A 110 26.58 -5.34 -11.12
C ARG A 110 25.83 -4.95 -9.84
N VAL A 111 24.74 -4.21 -10.02
CA VAL A 111 23.84 -3.71 -8.96
C VAL A 111 22.59 -4.58 -8.91
N PHE A 112 21.98 -4.77 -7.73
CA PHE A 112 20.75 -5.55 -7.66
C PHE A 112 19.62 -4.89 -8.48
N PRO A 113 18.79 -5.67 -9.19
CA PRO A 113 17.74 -5.16 -10.07
C PRO A 113 16.70 -4.31 -9.35
N PHE A 114 16.28 -4.71 -8.16
CA PHE A 114 15.41 -3.89 -7.32
C PHE A 114 16.09 -2.57 -6.92
N GLU A 115 17.42 -2.57 -6.71
CA GLU A 115 18.16 -1.35 -6.40
C GLU A 115 18.26 -0.43 -7.62
N ALA A 116 18.49 -1.00 -8.82
CA ALA A 116 18.46 -0.26 -10.07
C ALA A 116 17.08 0.37 -10.29
N HIS A 117 16.01 -0.35 -9.95
CA HIS A 117 14.66 0.18 -9.98
C HIS A 117 14.43 1.26 -8.89
N ALA A 118 14.84 1.03 -7.65
CA ALA A 118 14.68 2.00 -6.56
C ALA A 118 15.44 3.31 -6.83
N ARG A 119 16.62 3.23 -7.46
CA ARG A 119 17.39 4.41 -7.90
C ARG A 119 16.71 5.18 -9.02
N SER A 120 16.13 4.48 -10.01
CA SER A 120 15.51 5.13 -11.18
C SER A 120 14.10 5.64 -10.91
N ALA A 121 13.28 4.90 -10.17
CA ALA A 121 11.90 5.26 -9.85
C ALA A 121 11.75 6.15 -8.60
N GLY A 122 12.81 6.21 -7.78
CA GLY A 122 12.81 6.87 -6.48
C GLY A 122 12.02 6.10 -5.42
N LEU A 123 12.34 6.35 -4.15
CA LEU A 123 11.54 5.90 -3.02
C LEU A 123 10.44 6.91 -2.74
N LEU A 124 9.24 6.42 -2.43
CA LEU A 124 8.17 7.24 -1.89
C LEU A 124 8.41 7.42 -0.38
N PRO A 125 8.30 8.65 0.14
CA PRO A 125 8.41 8.89 1.58
C PRO A 125 7.28 8.13 2.30
N ALA A 126 7.60 7.40 3.36
CA ALA A 126 6.62 6.57 4.04
C ALA A 126 6.73 6.77 5.56
N ALA A 127 6.04 7.78 6.07
CA ALA A 127 5.88 8.15 7.49
C ALA A 127 7.00 9.00 8.11
N GLU A 128 6.61 10.08 8.81
CA GLU A 128 7.39 10.63 9.91
C GLU A 128 7.41 9.60 11.04
N ALA A 129 8.55 8.97 11.29
CA ALA A 129 8.76 8.20 12.49
C ALA A 129 9.03 9.14 13.66
N ARG A 130 8.45 8.83 14.82
CA ARG A 130 9.05 9.28 16.08
C ARG A 130 10.25 8.38 16.37
N GLY A 131 11.47 8.81 16.02
CA GLY A 131 12.69 8.09 16.38
C GLY A 131 13.74 7.98 15.26
N PRO A 132 14.77 7.15 15.46
CA PRO A 132 15.98 7.10 14.62
C PRO A 132 15.86 6.23 13.35
N VAL A 133 14.65 5.80 12.98
CA VAL A 133 14.40 4.96 11.81
C VAL A 133 13.39 5.64 10.91
N SER A 134 13.74 5.90 9.65
CA SER A 134 12.78 6.32 8.64
C SER A 134 12.20 5.11 7.92
N LEU A 135 10.93 5.20 7.54
CA LEU A 135 10.27 4.22 6.69
C LEU A 135 10.04 4.85 5.31
N SER A 136 10.27 4.07 4.26
CA SER A 136 10.06 4.46 2.87
C SER A 136 9.49 3.28 2.11
N ARG A 137 8.93 3.50 0.92
CA ARG A 137 8.46 2.38 0.09
C ARG A 137 8.81 2.54 -1.37
N THR A 138 8.98 1.41 -2.06
CA THR A 138 9.09 1.41 -3.52
C THR A 138 7.71 1.67 -4.14
N ARG A 139 7.68 2.24 -5.36
CA ARG A 139 6.40 2.45 -6.09
C ARG A 139 5.70 1.15 -6.44
N GLY A 140 6.47 0.08 -6.71
CA GLY A 140 5.93 -1.20 -7.16
C GLY A 140 5.21 -1.11 -8.52
N GLY A 141 4.78 -2.25 -9.05
CA GLY A 141 3.85 -2.31 -10.19
C GLY A 141 4.44 -2.74 -11.54
N PRO A 142 3.61 -2.76 -12.60
CA PRO A 142 3.91 -3.46 -13.85
C PRO A 142 4.98 -2.79 -14.72
N LYS A 143 5.32 -1.52 -14.44
CA LYS A 143 6.41 -0.77 -15.09
C LYS A 143 7.62 -0.76 -14.16
N GLY A 144 8.34 -1.87 -14.09
CA GLY A 144 9.57 -2.01 -13.30
C GLY A 144 9.50 -3.13 -12.26
N TRP A 145 9.82 -2.84 -11.00
CA TRP A 145 9.84 -3.86 -9.94
C TRP A 145 8.41 -4.16 -9.45
N PRO A 146 7.90 -5.41 -9.55
CA PRO A 146 6.49 -5.68 -9.29
C PRO A 146 6.06 -5.58 -7.83
N LEU A 147 6.96 -5.89 -6.89
CA LEU A 147 6.64 -5.93 -5.47
C LEU A 147 6.80 -4.54 -4.81
N VAL A 148 5.95 -4.24 -3.83
CA VAL A 148 6.13 -3.08 -2.97
C VAL A 148 7.05 -3.47 -1.80
N GLY A 149 8.21 -2.84 -1.74
CA GLY A 149 9.19 -3.02 -0.67
C GLY A 149 9.11 -1.89 0.35
N TRP A 150 9.06 -2.24 1.62
CA TRP A 150 9.08 -1.33 2.77
C TRP A 150 10.50 -1.22 3.29
N VAL A 151 11.08 -0.04 3.16
CA VAL A 151 12.50 0.25 3.39
C VAL A 151 12.64 0.97 4.73
N PHE A 152 13.20 0.28 5.72
CA PHE A 152 13.54 0.83 7.03
C PHE A 152 14.99 1.29 7.00
N THR A 153 15.23 2.58 7.20
CA THR A 153 16.58 3.18 7.15
C THR A 153 16.92 3.82 8.48
N TRP A 154 18.08 3.49 9.04
CA TRP A 154 18.57 4.19 10.22
C TRP A 154 19.06 5.60 9.85
N THR A 155 18.57 6.62 10.55
CA THR A 155 18.83 8.03 10.24
C THR A 155 19.79 8.73 11.21
N ASP A 156 20.00 8.17 12.40
CA ASP A 156 20.87 8.79 13.41
C ASP A 156 22.35 8.44 13.15
N GLY A 157 23.05 9.36 12.49
CA GLY A 157 24.46 9.17 12.13
C GLY A 157 25.40 9.07 13.33
N GLU A 158 25.14 9.85 14.39
CA GLU A 158 25.98 9.87 15.59
C GLU A 158 25.91 8.52 16.30
N VAL A 159 24.69 7.95 16.42
CA VAL A 159 24.52 6.67 17.09
C VAL A 159 25.21 5.51 16.40
N LEU A 160 25.19 5.54 15.07
CA LEU A 160 25.84 4.51 14.28
C LEU A 160 27.36 4.52 14.43
N GLU A 161 27.98 5.69 14.63
CA GLU A 161 29.43 5.79 14.80
C GLU A 161 29.89 5.28 16.16
N TRP A 162 29.10 5.50 17.21
CA TRP A 162 29.50 5.09 18.57
C TRP A 162 29.11 3.65 18.93
N ASP A 163 27.98 3.13 18.47
CA ASP A 163 27.54 1.75 18.76
C ASP A 163 26.68 1.12 17.66
N THR A 164 27.37 0.41 16.78
CA THR A 164 26.76 -0.34 15.68
C THR A 164 25.87 -1.50 16.15
N ASN A 165 26.14 -2.08 17.32
CA ASN A 165 25.33 -3.18 17.87
C ASN A 165 24.00 -2.65 18.40
N LEU A 166 24.00 -1.51 19.09
CA LEU A 166 22.77 -0.84 19.51
C LEU A 166 21.93 -0.46 18.29
N VAL A 167 22.54 0.10 17.24
CA VAL A 167 21.81 0.39 16.01
C VAL A 167 21.21 -0.87 15.40
N ALA A 168 22.00 -1.94 15.30
CA ALA A 168 21.52 -3.20 14.74
C ALA A 168 20.32 -3.75 15.53
N TYR A 169 20.42 -3.77 16.85
CA TYR A 169 19.36 -4.22 17.75
C TYR A 169 18.10 -3.35 17.65
N ARG A 170 18.26 -2.01 17.68
CA ARG A 170 17.12 -1.09 17.58
C ARG A 170 16.45 -1.13 16.22
N LEU A 171 17.22 -1.15 15.13
CA LEU A 171 16.67 -1.29 13.79
C LEU A 171 15.92 -2.62 13.65
N ALA A 172 16.49 -3.71 14.16
CA ALA A 172 15.83 -5.01 14.21
C ALA A 172 14.54 -4.97 15.04
N GLU A 173 14.51 -4.29 16.19
CA GLU A 173 13.30 -4.10 16.99
C GLU A 173 12.16 -3.44 16.17
N PHE A 174 12.45 -2.34 15.49
CA PHE A 174 11.45 -1.63 14.67
C PHE A 174 10.95 -2.48 13.50
N VAL A 175 11.85 -3.16 12.80
CA VAL A 175 11.50 -4.02 11.66
C VAL A 175 10.75 -5.27 12.12
N HIS A 176 11.17 -5.88 13.25
CA HIS A 176 10.56 -7.09 13.77
C HIS A 176 9.10 -6.86 14.15
N ARG A 177 8.72 -5.69 14.69
CA ARG A 177 7.30 -5.38 14.93
C ARG A 177 6.44 -5.51 13.66
N PHE A 178 6.99 -5.11 12.50
CA PHE A 178 6.31 -5.25 11.23
C PHE A 178 6.31 -6.70 10.75
N VAL A 179 7.46 -7.37 10.80
CA VAL A 179 7.62 -8.77 10.38
C VAL A 179 6.75 -9.72 11.23
N ALA A 180 6.74 -9.57 12.55
CA ALA A 180 5.91 -10.34 13.46
C ALA A 180 4.41 -10.19 13.15
N ALA A 181 3.96 -8.98 12.83
CA ALA A 181 2.57 -8.76 12.43
C ALA A 181 2.24 -9.43 11.08
N LEU A 182 3.16 -9.44 10.12
CA LEU A 182 3.00 -10.20 8.87
C LEU A 182 2.93 -11.71 9.13
N GLN A 183 3.76 -12.23 10.04
CA GLN A 183 3.77 -13.64 10.42
C GLN A 183 2.46 -14.07 11.10
N VAL A 184 1.95 -13.28 12.05
CA VAL A 184 0.65 -13.53 12.71
C VAL A 184 -0.51 -13.53 11.71
N MET A 185 -0.42 -12.71 10.67
CA MET A 185 -1.44 -12.60 9.62
C MET A 185 -1.28 -13.63 8.50
N ASP A 186 -0.33 -14.57 8.64
CA ASP A 186 0.05 -15.58 7.64
C ASP A 186 0.33 -14.96 6.25
N MET A 187 0.94 -13.77 6.26
CA MET A 187 1.30 -13.06 5.04
C MET A 187 2.73 -13.42 4.65
N ALA A 188 2.87 -14.07 3.50
CA ALA A 188 4.16 -14.36 2.90
C ALA A 188 4.96 -13.06 2.69
N HIS A 189 6.23 -13.08 3.07
CA HIS A 189 7.15 -11.95 2.95
C HIS A 189 8.61 -12.41 2.86
N ASN A 190 9.45 -11.54 2.30
CA ASN A 190 10.89 -11.68 2.39
C ASN A 190 11.50 -10.45 3.07
N VAL A 191 12.64 -10.65 3.72
CA VAL A 191 13.42 -9.59 4.35
C VAL A 191 14.80 -9.55 3.70
N LEU A 192 15.30 -8.35 3.41
CA LEU A 192 16.65 -8.10 2.91
C LEU A 192 17.39 -7.15 3.85
N MET A 193 18.67 -7.38 4.08
CA MET A 193 19.50 -6.59 5.00
C MET A 193 20.82 -6.22 4.30
N ASN A 194 21.18 -4.92 4.31
CA ASN A 194 22.48 -4.45 3.83
C ASN A 194 22.95 -3.18 4.59
N LEU A 195 24.12 -3.28 5.20
CA LEU A 195 24.78 -2.18 5.93
C LEU A 195 25.22 -1.02 5.05
N GLY A 196 25.72 -1.29 3.84
CA GLY A 196 26.23 -0.25 2.95
C GLY A 196 25.22 0.86 2.67
N ARG A 197 23.95 0.60 2.98
CA ARG A 197 22.84 1.55 2.90
C ARG A 197 22.07 1.76 4.20
N ARG A 198 22.49 1.15 5.32
CA ARG A 198 21.83 1.24 6.63
C ARG A 198 20.35 0.86 6.56
N GLN A 199 20.06 -0.17 5.77
CA GLN A 199 18.70 -0.49 5.32
C GLN A 199 18.31 -1.94 5.58
N VAL A 200 17.09 -2.12 6.07
CA VAL A 200 16.38 -3.39 6.06
C VAL A 200 15.12 -3.21 5.23
N ILE A 201 14.85 -4.14 4.31
CA ILE A 201 13.75 -4.04 3.36
C ILE A 201 12.84 -5.25 3.53
N VAL A 202 11.55 -5.02 3.70
CA VAL A 202 10.54 -6.07 3.84
C VAL A 202 9.60 -6.03 2.64
N PHE A 203 9.37 -7.16 2.00
CA PHE A 203 8.50 -7.28 0.83
C PHE A 203 7.35 -8.25 1.12
N PRO A 204 6.21 -7.74 1.61
CA PRO A 204 4.97 -8.51 1.70
C PRO A 204 4.47 -8.93 0.33
N ARG A 205 3.95 -10.16 0.22
CA ARG A 205 3.51 -10.78 -1.02
C ARG A 205 2.38 -11.77 -0.77
N ARG A 206 1.73 -12.20 -1.84
CA ARG A 206 0.78 -13.31 -1.81
C ARG A 206 1.52 -14.64 -1.77
N THR A 207 0.91 -15.62 -1.11
CA THR A 207 1.35 -17.00 -1.20
C THR A 207 0.96 -17.58 -2.55
N LEU A 208 1.92 -18.17 -3.25
CA LEU A 208 1.66 -18.86 -4.52
C LEU A 208 1.30 -20.32 -4.22
N PHE A 209 0.01 -20.62 -4.07
CA PHE A 209 -0.52 -21.99 -3.91
C PHE A 209 -1.28 -22.42 -5.17
N GLU A 210 -0.62 -22.48 -6.34
CA GLU A 210 -1.18 -23.28 -7.44
C GLU A 210 -0.75 -24.74 -7.24
N GLN A 211 -1.71 -25.68 -7.26
CA GLN A 211 -1.54 -27.11 -6.96
C GLN A 211 -0.51 -27.86 -7.83
N SER A 212 0.04 -27.20 -8.86
CA SER A 212 1.11 -27.71 -9.73
C SER A 212 2.50 -27.18 -9.37
N PHE A 213 2.59 -26.12 -8.56
CA PHE A 213 3.85 -25.57 -8.06
C PHE A 213 4.14 -26.18 -6.68
N ASP A 214 4.92 -27.26 -6.71
CA ASP A 214 5.48 -27.84 -5.49
C ASP A 214 6.38 -26.78 -4.82
N VAL A 215 6.00 -26.33 -3.63
CA VAL A 215 6.73 -25.30 -2.88
C VAL A 215 8.16 -25.76 -2.55
N SER A 216 8.43 -27.08 -2.54
CA SER A 216 9.78 -27.65 -2.42
C SER A 216 10.62 -27.51 -3.70
N GLN A 217 10.00 -27.09 -4.81
CA GLN A 217 10.67 -26.74 -6.05
C GLN A 217 11.12 -25.29 -6.06
N LEU A 218 10.76 -24.44 -5.10
CA LEU A 218 11.37 -23.13 -5.00
C LEU A 218 12.81 -23.29 -4.49
N GLN A 219 13.74 -23.39 -5.43
CA GLN A 219 15.17 -23.35 -5.15
C GLN A 219 15.69 -21.93 -5.37
N VAL A 220 16.57 -21.53 -4.47
CA VAL A 220 17.36 -20.30 -4.53
C VAL A 220 18.24 -20.44 -5.77
N SER A 221 17.94 -19.76 -6.88
CA SER A 221 18.81 -19.75 -8.06
C SER A 221 19.36 -18.36 -8.29
N GLY A 222 20.67 -18.33 -8.54
CA GLY A 222 21.45 -17.11 -8.67
C GLY A 222 21.31 -16.49 -10.02
N HIS A 223 20.08 -16.13 -10.38
CA HIS A 223 19.89 -15.33 -11.55
C HIS A 223 20.36 -13.90 -11.24
N GLU A 224 21.50 -13.56 -11.86
CA GLU A 224 22.27 -12.32 -11.68
C GLU A 224 21.44 -11.06 -11.99
N THR A 225 20.27 -11.19 -12.62
CA THR A 225 19.38 -10.10 -13.03
C THR A 225 18.06 -9.99 -12.29
N LEU A 226 17.73 -10.79 -11.27
CA LEU A 226 16.50 -10.53 -10.47
C LEU A 226 16.70 -10.43 -8.97
N GLY A 227 17.84 -10.87 -8.44
CA GLY A 227 17.94 -11.06 -7.00
C GLY A 227 17.02 -12.19 -6.55
N TRP A 228 17.32 -12.74 -5.39
CA TRP A 228 17.06 -14.12 -5.02
C TRP A 228 15.62 -14.42 -4.56
N TRP A 229 14.62 -14.05 -5.37
CA TRP A 229 13.24 -13.88 -4.93
C TRP A 229 12.31 -15.07 -5.18
N VAL A 230 12.50 -15.86 -6.24
CA VAL A 230 11.72 -17.08 -6.58
C VAL A 230 12.41 -17.82 -7.74
N VAL A 231 12.78 -19.11 -7.63
CA VAL A 231 13.06 -19.94 -8.82
C VAL A 231 12.51 -21.35 -8.66
N ALA A 232 11.72 -21.82 -9.63
CA ALA A 232 11.17 -23.17 -9.65
C ALA A 232 12.20 -24.19 -10.16
N LYS A 233 12.21 -25.38 -9.55
CA LYS A 233 13.11 -26.49 -9.87
C LYS A 233 12.79 -26.99 -11.28
N GLY A 234 13.77 -26.87 -12.18
CA GLY A 234 13.62 -27.16 -13.62
C GLY A 234 13.77 -25.92 -14.51
N SER A 235 13.87 -24.73 -13.94
CA SER A 235 14.07 -23.48 -14.67
C SER A 235 15.46 -22.89 -14.38
N THR A 236 16.52 -23.62 -14.75
CA THR A 236 17.91 -23.14 -14.68
C THR A 236 18.18 -21.95 -15.62
N ASP A 237 17.31 -21.73 -16.60
CA ASP A 237 17.41 -20.70 -17.63
C ASP A 237 16.20 -19.74 -17.58
N LEU A 238 15.88 -19.22 -16.39
CA LEU A 238 14.78 -18.27 -16.22
C LEU A 238 15.25 -16.85 -16.56
N ASP A 239 14.87 -16.33 -17.73
CA ASP A 239 15.20 -14.97 -18.15
C ASP A 239 14.56 -13.90 -17.25
N GLU A 240 15.11 -12.67 -17.31
CA GLU A 240 14.67 -11.55 -16.46
C GLU A 240 13.17 -11.23 -16.61
N SER A 241 12.63 -11.31 -17.83
CA SER A 241 11.21 -11.02 -18.08
C SER A 241 10.32 -12.08 -17.43
N SER A 242 10.66 -13.35 -17.60
CA SER A 242 9.91 -14.46 -17.05
C SER A 242 9.85 -14.45 -15.52
N ALA A 243 10.94 -14.10 -14.83
CA ALA A 243 10.87 -13.99 -13.36
C ALA A 243 10.31 -12.66 -12.84
N LEU A 244 10.34 -11.55 -13.60
CA LEU A 244 9.48 -10.38 -13.29
C LEU A 244 8.00 -10.74 -13.35
N GLN A 245 7.58 -11.58 -14.32
CA GLN A 245 6.19 -12.04 -14.39
C GLN A 245 5.81 -12.90 -13.18
N LEU A 246 6.70 -13.78 -12.71
CA LEU A 246 6.48 -14.57 -11.50
C LEU A 246 6.37 -13.68 -10.25
N LEU A 247 7.22 -12.66 -10.14
CA LEU A 247 7.13 -11.67 -9.05
C LEU A 247 5.82 -10.87 -9.12
N ALA A 248 5.36 -10.51 -10.32
CA ALA A 248 4.09 -9.83 -10.50
C ALA A 248 2.89 -10.69 -10.07
N ARG A 249 2.94 -12.01 -10.28
CA ARG A 249 1.90 -12.94 -9.78
C ARG A 249 1.87 -13.01 -8.26
N ALA A 250 3.04 -12.91 -7.62
CA ALA A 250 3.17 -12.87 -6.17
C ALA A 250 2.81 -11.50 -5.56
N ALA A 251 2.68 -10.44 -6.37
CA ALA A 251 2.37 -9.11 -5.86
C ALA A 251 1.01 -9.08 -5.16
N LEU A 252 0.93 -8.29 -4.08
CA LEU A 252 -0.32 -8.04 -3.36
C LEU A 252 -1.34 -7.35 -4.27
N ASP A 253 -2.63 -7.65 -4.09
CA ASP A 253 -3.71 -6.83 -4.64
C ASP A 253 -3.98 -5.61 -3.76
N LYS A 254 -4.95 -4.78 -4.18
CA LYS A 254 -5.45 -3.64 -3.42
C LYS A 254 -5.78 -4.00 -1.97
N ARG A 255 -6.43 -5.15 -1.74
CA ARG A 255 -6.82 -5.62 -0.39
C ARG A 255 -5.59 -6.00 0.45
N GLY A 256 -4.63 -6.71 -0.14
CA GLY A 256 -3.37 -7.04 0.52
C GLY A 256 -2.57 -5.80 0.90
N HIS A 257 -2.50 -4.82 -0.01
CA HIS A 257 -1.88 -3.52 0.29
C HIS A 257 -2.59 -2.80 1.45
N GLN A 258 -3.92 -2.74 1.46
CA GLN A 258 -4.68 -2.15 2.56
C GLN A 258 -4.41 -2.83 3.90
N LYS A 259 -4.30 -4.16 3.93
CA LYS A 259 -3.93 -4.89 5.17
C LYS A 259 -2.54 -4.49 5.67
N VAL A 260 -1.56 -4.36 4.77
CA VAL A 260 -0.21 -3.90 5.15
C VAL A 260 -0.24 -2.49 5.74
N LEU A 261 -1.04 -1.58 5.16
CA LEU A 261 -1.24 -0.23 5.69
C LEU A 261 -1.85 -0.25 7.10
N GLN A 262 -2.87 -1.08 7.32
CA GLN A 262 -3.49 -1.25 8.64
C GLN A 262 -2.51 -1.81 9.67
N ILE A 263 -1.67 -2.77 9.27
CA ILE A 263 -0.61 -3.31 10.13
C ILE A 263 0.35 -2.18 10.54
N LEU A 264 0.86 -1.42 9.57
CA LEU A 264 1.76 -0.30 9.84
C LEU A 264 1.13 0.71 10.81
N GLU A 265 -0.13 1.07 10.61
CA GLU A 265 -0.84 1.97 11.52
C GLU A 265 -0.95 1.37 12.94
N TRP A 266 -1.27 0.08 13.05
CA TRP A 266 -1.39 -0.62 14.33
C TRP A 266 -0.07 -0.66 15.09
N ILE A 267 1.06 -0.85 14.40
CA ILE A 267 2.40 -0.83 15.01
C ILE A 267 2.99 0.58 15.15
N GLY A 268 2.18 1.63 14.91
CA GLY A 268 2.52 3.03 15.21
C GLY A 268 3.13 3.83 14.05
N TRP A 269 3.14 3.28 12.84
CA TRP A 269 3.61 3.95 11.62
C TRP A 269 2.44 4.53 10.82
N ARG A 270 2.41 5.85 10.62
CA ARG A 270 1.38 6.50 9.79
C ARG A 270 1.98 6.99 8.49
N LEU A 271 1.55 6.38 7.38
CA LEU A 271 1.97 6.82 6.06
C LEU A 271 1.30 8.14 5.67
N HIS A 272 2.06 9.04 5.07
CA HIS A 272 1.57 10.33 4.59
C HIS A 272 0.81 10.26 3.25
N ASP A 273 0.64 9.06 2.66
CA ASP A 273 0.30 8.89 1.25
C ASP A 273 -1.01 8.13 0.99
N GLU A 274 -2.07 8.42 1.74
CA GLU A 274 -3.29 8.75 1.02
C GLU A 274 -3.39 10.27 1.06
N ASP A 275 -3.60 10.92 -0.10
CA ASP A 275 -4.08 12.29 -0.11
C ASP A 275 -5.18 12.35 0.96
N PRO A 276 -5.01 13.14 2.04
CA PRO A 276 -6.02 13.21 3.09
C PRO A 276 -7.39 13.44 2.47
N SER A 277 -7.44 14.20 1.38
CA SER A 277 -8.63 14.45 0.57
C SER A 277 -9.26 13.19 -0.01
N ALA A 278 -8.47 12.21 -0.49
CA ALA A 278 -8.96 10.92 -0.98
C ALA A 278 -9.50 10.04 0.16
N SER A 279 -8.84 10.03 1.33
CA SER A 279 -9.38 9.33 2.51
C SER A 279 -10.66 10.00 3.03
N LEU A 280 -10.73 11.33 2.98
CA LEU A 280 -11.93 12.11 3.34
C LEU A 280 -13.06 11.82 2.36
N LEU A 281 -12.78 11.73 1.05
CA LEU A 281 -13.76 11.37 0.03
C LEU A 281 -14.31 9.97 0.26
N ARG A 282 -13.45 8.96 0.50
CA ARG A 282 -13.92 7.60 0.83
C ARG A 282 -14.75 7.55 2.10
N LEU A 283 -14.32 8.24 3.14
CA LEU A 283 -15.07 8.34 4.40
C LEU A 283 -16.43 9.02 4.17
N THR A 284 -16.48 10.02 3.30
CA THR A 284 -17.70 10.71 2.89
C THR A 284 -18.62 9.77 2.11
N GLU A 285 -18.08 9.05 1.13
CA GLU A 285 -18.80 8.05 0.32
C GLU A 285 -19.33 6.91 1.20
N GLU A 286 -18.54 6.38 2.13
CA GLU A 286 -18.98 5.33 3.06
C GLU A 286 -20.15 5.81 3.94
N LYS A 287 -20.07 7.04 4.46
CA LYS A 287 -21.15 7.62 5.27
C LYS A 287 -22.38 7.99 4.44
N ALA A 288 -22.20 8.44 3.20
CA ALA A 288 -23.28 8.75 2.26
C ALA A 288 -23.98 7.48 1.75
N CYS A 289 -23.23 6.44 1.38
CA CYS A 289 -23.77 5.13 0.99
C CYS A 289 -24.49 4.45 2.15
N ALA A 290 -23.96 4.53 3.38
CA ALA A 290 -24.68 4.05 4.56
C ALA A 290 -26.02 4.78 4.78
N ALA A 291 -26.11 6.07 4.41
CA ALA A 291 -27.36 6.82 4.41
C ALA A 291 -28.30 6.39 3.27
N ALA A 292 -27.77 6.14 2.07
CA ALA A 292 -28.55 5.79 0.88
C ALA A 292 -29.04 4.33 0.85
N ALA A 293 -28.38 3.40 1.54
CA ALA A 293 -28.68 1.97 1.47
C ALA A 293 -29.96 1.53 2.21
N GLY A 294 -30.67 2.42 2.92
CA GLY A 294 -32.03 2.16 3.42
C GLY A 294 -32.18 1.00 4.43
N VAL A 295 -31.09 0.52 5.06
CA VAL A 295 -31.14 -0.59 6.04
C VAL A 295 -31.36 -0.11 7.49
N ALA A 296 -31.42 1.19 7.75
CA ALA A 296 -31.72 1.71 9.07
C ALA A 296 -32.75 2.82 9.01
N SER A 297 -33.69 2.83 9.96
CA SER A 297 -34.59 3.95 10.25
C SER A 297 -33.88 5.25 10.63
N ASP A 298 -32.54 5.24 10.67
CA ASP A 298 -31.65 6.28 11.17
C ASP A 298 -30.52 6.63 10.17
N ALA A 299 -30.84 6.79 8.89
CA ALA A 299 -29.87 7.34 7.92
C ALA A 299 -29.38 8.73 8.41
N PRO A 300 -28.06 9.00 8.45
CA PRO A 300 -27.55 10.26 8.97
C PRO A 300 -27.96 11.42 8.07
N THR A 301 -28.40 12.53 8.67
CA THR A 301 -28.68 13.77 7.93
C THR A 301 -27.45 14.33 7.26
N VAL A 302 -27.66 15.05 6.15
CA VAL A 302 -26.58 15.74 5.44
C VAL A 302 -25.84 16.74 6.34
N ASP A 303 -26.53 17.39 7.28
CA ASP A 303 -25.93 18.27 8.29
C ASP A 303 -24.94 17.53 9.21
N TYR A 304 -25.31 16.34 9.67
CA TYR A 304 -24.43 15.52 10.50
C TYR A 304 -23.17 15.12 9.73
N VAL A 305 -23.32 14.71 8.47
CA VAL A 305 -22.20 14.35 7.58
C VAL A 305 -21.29 15.56 7.35
N ALA A 306 -21.86 16.73 7.05
CA ALA A 306 -21.12 17.98 6.86
C ALA A 306 -20.31 18.38 8.12
N ARG A 307 -20.94 18.34 9.30
CA ARG A 307 -20.25 18.58 10.58
C ARG A 307 -19.12 17.60 10.83
N PHE A 308 -19.32 16.34 10.51
CA PHE A 308 -18.31 15.30 10.71
C PHE A 308 -17.09 15.51 9.80
N ILE A 309 -17.32 15.85 8.53
CA ILE A 309 -16.27 16.18 7.57
C ILE A 309 -15.50 17.43 8.01
N ALA A 310 -16.20 18.51 8.36
CA ALA A 310 -15.58 19.76 8.80
C ALA A 310 -14.74 19.58 10.08
N ARG A 311 -15.24 18.83 11.07
CA ARG A 311 -14.45 18.47 12.26
C ARG A 311 -13.22 17.64 11.92
N THR A 312 -13.31 16.77 10.93
CA THR A 312 -12.17 15.97 10.47
C THR A 312 -11.14 16.88 9.80
N GLN A 313 -11.59 17.80 8.93
CA GLN A 313 -10.74 18.82 8.30
C GLN A 313 -10.01 19.68 9.34
N GLN A 314 -10.73 20.22 10.31
CA GLN A 314 -10.18 21.02 11.41
C GLN A 314 -9.14 20.28 12.25
N LYS A 315 -9.33 18.97 12.52
CA LYS A 315 -8.34 18.20 13.30
C LYS A 315 -6.96 18.19 12.63
N TYR A 316 -6.89 18.30 11.32
CA TYR A 316 -5.64 18.32 10.56
C TYR A 316 -5.04 19.72 10.43
N THR A 317 -5.76 20.79 10.80
CA THR A 317 -5.19 22.14 10.87
C THR A 317 -4.51 22.41 12.21
N HIS A 318 -4.95 21.75 13.29
CA HIS A 318 -4.40 21.97 14.64
C HIS A 318 -3.34 20.94 15.07
N ARG A 319 -3.22 19.81 14.36
CA ARG A 319 -2.22 18.78 14.67
C ARG A 319 -0.88 19.12 14.01
N GLY A 320 0.18 19.18 14.79
CA GLY A 320 1.55 19.30 14.26
C GLY A 320 1.98 18.05 13.48
N GLY A 321 2.79 18.24 12.44
CA GLY A 321 3.32 17.15 11.60
C GLY A 321 2.34 16.60 10.55
N VAL A 322 1.14 17.16 10.41
CA VAL A 322 0.20 16.78 9.34
C VAL A 322 -0.14 17.97 8.45
N ARG A 323 -0.37 17.71 7.16
CA ARG A 323 -0.86 18.73 6.23
C ARG A 323 -2.40 18.83 6.33
N PRO A 324 -2.97 20.04 6.32
CA PRO A 324 -4.41 20.22 6.15
C PRO A 324 -4.92 19.60 4.86
N PHE A 325 -6.21 19.24 4.82
CA PHE A 325 -6.86 18.77 3.60
C PHE A 325 -6.89 19.89 2.55
N GLY A 326 -6.61 19.56 1.29
CA GLY A 326 -6.58 20.53 0.19
C GLY A 326 -7.91 20.67 -0.56
N ILE A 327 -9.02 20.17 0.00
CA ILE A 327 -10.31 20.09 -0.69
C ILE A 327 -11.44 20.77 0.08
N SER A 328 -12.40 21.29 -0.70
CA SER A 328 -13.74 21.65 -0.24
C SER A 328 -14.72 20.58 -0.72
N THR A 329 -15.77 20.31 0.06
CA THR A 329 -16.81 19.34 -0.34
C THR A 329 -18.15 20.04 -0.53
N LEU A 330 -18.96 19.53 -1.46
CA LEU A 330 -20.34 19.94 -1.65
C LEU A 330 -21.22 18.71 -1.41
N LEU A 331 -22.18 18.83 -0.49
CA LEU A 331 -22.96 17.74 0.06
C LEU A 331 -24.44 18.04 -0.13
N GLY A 332 -25.11 17.28 -1.00
CA GLY A 332 -26.56 17.34 -1.18
C GLY A 332 -27.23 16.15 -0.48
N GLY A 333 -28.35 16.40 0.20
CA GLY A 333 -29.14 15.34 0.83
C GLY A 333 -30.38 15.90 1.51
N PHE A 334 -30.89 15.16 2.49
CA PHE A 334 -32.09 15.53 3.24
C PHE A 334 -31.77 15.79 4.71
N ASP A 335 -32.50 16.74 5.31
CA ASP A 335 -32.46 17.02 6.74
C ASP A 335 -33.35 16.06 7.56
N ASN A 336 -33.43 16.27 8.87
CA ASN A 336 -34.26 15.44 9.77
C ASN A 336 -35.77 15.53 9.46
N LYS A 337 -36.21 16.48 8.63
CA LYS A 337 -37.61 16.73 8.26
C LYS A 337 -37.92 16.27 6.84
N GLY A 338 -36.98 15.59 6.17
CA GLY A 338 -37.12 15.21 4.76
C GLY A 338 -37.04 16.40 3.80
N GLN A 339 -36.50 17.55 4.23
CA GLN A 339 -36.32 18.69 3.34
C GLN A 339 -34.95 18.62 2.65
N PRO A 340 -34.87 18.92 1.34
CA PRO A 340 -33.59 19.01 0.63
C PRO A 340 -32.69 20.06 1.28
N ALA A 341 -31.44 19.70 1.50
CA ALA A 341 -30.44 20.58 2.08
C ALA A 341 -29.09 20.42 1.38
N LEU A 342 -28.41 21.55 1.19
CA LEU A 342 -27.10 21.64 0.55
C LEU A 342 -26.10 22.23 1.53
N TYR A 343 -24.98 21.53 1.71
CA TYR A 343 -23.90 21.94 2.59
C TYR A 343 -22.59 22.01 1.84
N GLN A 344 -21.74 22.95 2.24
CA GLN A 344 -20.37 23.06 1.77
C GLN A 344 -19.42 22.97 2.97
N THR A 345 -18.29 22.28 2.82
CA THR A 345 -17.18 22.33 3.79
C THR A 345 -15.92 22.87 3.14
N ASP A 346 -15.01 23.44 3.96
CA ASP A 346 -13.73 23.97 3.50
C ASP A 346 -12.52 23.35 4.24
N PRO A 347 -11.29 23.48 3.69
CA PRO A 347 -10.04 23.04 4.33
C PRO A 347 -9.81 23.52 5.76
N ALA A 348 -10.39 24.67 6.14
CA ALA A 348 -10.25 25.23 7.48
C ALA A 348 -11.09 24.45 8.51
N GLY A 349 -11.99 23.58 8.04
CA GLY A 349 -12.89 22.80 8.88
C GLY A 349 -14.13 23.58 9.29
N THR A 350 -14.54 24.54 8.46
CA THR A 350 -15.85 25.18 8.57
C THR A 350 -16.86 24.52 7.62
N TYR A 351 -18.14 24.66 7.94
CA TYR A 351 -19.23 24.19 7.09
C TYR A 351 -20.36 25.21 7.06
N TYR A 352 -21.03 25.31 5.92
CA TYR A 352 -22.09 26.28 5.66
C TYR A 352 -23.27 25.60 4.96
N ALA A 353 -24.49 26.03 5.28
CA ALA A 353 -25.69 25.65 4.53
C ALA A 353 -25.94 26.67 3.41
N TRP A 354 -26.32 26.18 2.24
CA TRP A 354 -26.57 27.00 1.06
C TRP A 354 -27.93 26.66 0.44
N LYS A 355 -28.54 27.63 -0.24
CA LYS A 355 -29.69 27.37 -1.13
C LYS A 355 -29.22 26.95 -2.52
N ALA A 356 -28.18 27.62 -3.01
CA ALA A 356 -27.45 27.28 -4.23
C ALA A 356 -26.01 27.80 -4.06
N THR A 357 -25.02 27.03 -4.51
CA THR A 357 -23.60 27.42 -4.47
C THR A 357 -22.81 26.65 -5.52
N ALA A 358 -21.60 27.12 -5.82
CA ALA A 358 -20.64 26.44 -6.69
C ALA A 358 -19.25 26.43 -6.05
N ILE A 359 -18.48 25.37 -6.32
CA ILE A 359 -17.09 25.23 -5.87
C ILE A 359 -16.15 25.00 -7.05
N GLY A 360 -14.85 25.23 -6.84
CA GLY A 360 -13.83 25.00 -7.87
C GLY A 360 -13.50 26.25 -8.71
N LYS A 361 -12.84 26.02 -9.85
CA LYS A 361 -12.38 27.08 -10.76
C LYS A 361 -13.58 27.84 -11.32
N ASN A 362 -13.52 29.17 -11.32
CA ASN A 362 -14.58 30.06 -11.81
C ASN A 362 -15.92 29.97 -11.04
N SER A 363 -15.94 29.37 -9.83
CA SER A 363 -17.12 29.28 -8.97
C SER A 363 -17.79 30.63 -8.68
N LYS A 364 -17.02 31.72 -8.62
CA LYS A 364 -17.55 33.08 -8.44
C LYS A 364 -18.56 33.47 -9.52
N SER A 365 -18.23 33.27 -10.79
CA SER A 365 -19.13 33.62 -11.91
C SER A 365 -20.43 32.81 -11.86
N VAL A 366 -20.33 31.52 -11.53
CA VAL A 366 -21.49 30.63 -11.38
C VAL A 366 -22.35 31.04 -10.18
N THR A 367 -21.73 31.41 -9.07
CA THR A 367 -22.44 31.86 -7.86
C THR A 367 -23.17 33.18 -8.13
N ASP A 368 -22.52 34.15 -8.77
CA ASP A 368 -23.14 35.43 -9.18
C ASP A 368 -24.34 35.22 -10.14
N PHE A 369 -24.27 34.19 -10.99
CA PHE A 369 -25.40 33.79 -11.84
C PHE A 369 -26.54 33.19 -11.02
N LEU A 370 -26.23 32.24 -10.12
CA LEU A 370 -27.22 31.58 -9.25
C LEU A 370 -27.93 32.60 -8.36
N GLU A 371 -27.20 33.56 -7.77
CA GLU A 371 -27.79 34.64 -6.96
C GLU A 371 -28.85 35.46 -7.72
N LYS A 372 -28.66 35.68 -9.02
CA LYS A 372 -29.58 36.46 -9.86
C LYS A 372 -30.76 35.66 -10.38
N LYS A 373 -30.61 34.34 -10.54
CA LYS A 373 -31.55 33.50 -11.29
C LYS A 373 -32.30 32.50 -10.42
N TYR A 374 -31.78 32.15 -9.26
CA TYR A 374 -32.43 31.26 -8.30
C TYR A 374 -33.74 31.86 -7.79
N LYS A 375 -34.74 31.00 -7.63
CA LYS A 375 -36.03 31.32 -7.01
C LYS A 375 -36.37 30.20 -6.04
N GLU A 376 -37.15 30.52 -5.02
CA GLU A 376 -37.77 29.48 -4.19
C GLU A 376 -38.82 28.72 -5.03
N ASP A 377 -39.06 27.46 -4.68
CA ASP A 377 -40.06 26.57 -5.29
C ASP A 377 -39.85 26.24 -6.78
N LEU A 378 -38.59 26.02 -7.19
CA LEU A 378 -38.30 25.45 -8.51
C LEU A 378 -38.70 23.97 -8.55
N ASP A 379 -39.35 23.56 -9.64
CA ASP A 379 -39.52 22.13 -9.93
C ASP A 379 -38.19 21.49 -10.37
N GLU A 380 -38.20 20.17 -10.53
CA GLU A 380 -37.02 19.40 -10.89
C GLU A 380 -36.41 19.82 -12.23
N ASP A 381 -37.23 20.00 -13.27
CA ASP A 381 -36.76 20.37 -14.61
C ASP A 381 -36.18 21.80 -14.63
N ALA A 382 -36.86 22.74 -13.97
CA ALA A 382 -36.38 24.10 -13.82
C ALA A 382 -35.08 24.17 -13.00
N THR A 383 -34.95 23.34 -11.97
CA THR A 383 -33.73 23.24 -11.15
C THR A 383 -32.56 22.71 -11.98
N ILE A 384 -32.76 21.63 -12.73
CA ILE A 384 -31.73 21.06 -13.62
C ILE A 384 -31.32 22.08 -14.67
N ARG A 385 -32.28 22.72 -15.34
CA ARG A 385 -32.00 23.75 -16.36
C ARG A 385 -31.27 24.96 -15.77
N LEU A 386 -31.59 25.36 -14.54
CA LEU A 386 -30.89 26.45 -13.86
C LEU A 386 -29.42 26.08 -13.58
N ALA A 387 -29.17 24.88 -13.04
CA ALA A 387 -27.82 24.40 -12.77
C ALA A 387 -26.98 24.28 -14.04
N LEU A 388 -27.55 23.73 -15.13
CA LEU A 388 -26.89 23.63 -16.43
C LEU A 388 -26.56 25.00 -17.02
N LYS A 389 -27.49 25.96 -16.97
CA LYS A 389 -27.21 27.34 -17.42
C LYS A 389 -26.06 27.96 -16.64
N GLY A 390 -26.02 27.76 -15.31
CA GLY A 390 -24.93 28.26 -14.49
C GLY A 390 -23.58 27.66 -14.86
N LEU A 391 -23.52 26.36 -15.19
CA LEU A 391 -22.29 25.72 -15.66
C LEU A 391 -21.85 26.21 -17.04
N LEU A 392 -22.80 26.42 -17.96
CA LEU A 392 -22.53 26.90 -19.33
C LEU A 392 -21.97 28.34 -19.37
N GLU A 393 -22.06 29.11 -18.29
CA GLU A 393 -21.34 30.40 -18.16
C GLU A 393 -19.81 30.23 -18.11
N VAL A 394 -19.32 29.03 -17.76
CA VAL A 394 -17.89 28.78 -17.51
C VAL A 394 -17.33 27.54 -18.22
N THR A 395 -18.18 26.74 -18.87
CA THR A 395 -17.81 25.52 -19.58
C THR A 395 -18.33 25.53 -21.02
N GLU A 396 -17.63 24.86 -21.93
CA GLU A 396 -18.11 24.63 -23.29
C GLU A 396 -19.34 23.71 -23.28
N ALA A 397 -20.29 23.98 -24.18
CA ALA A 397 -21.53 23.22 -24.34
C ALA A 397 -21.27 21.82 -24.93
N SER A 398 -20.78 20.92 -24.08
CA SER A 398 -20.58 19.51 -24.40
C SER A 398 -21.16 18.67 -23.28
N GLY A 399 -22.16 17.84 -23.60
CA GLY A 399 -22.74 16.88 -22.66
C GLY A 399 -21.72 15.89 -22.09
N LYS A 400 -20.58 15.69 -22.76
CA LYS A 400 -19.48 14.82 -22.29
C LYS A 400 -18.65 15.41 -21.16
N ASN A 401 -18.76 16.71 -20.92
CA ASN A 401 -17.99 17.43 -19.90
C ASN A 401 -18.82 17.71 -18.63
N ILE A 402 -20.10 17.33 -18.62
CA ILE A 402 -21.04 17.63 -17.56
C ILE A 402 -21.66 16.32 -17.09
N GLU A 403 -21.68 16.10 -15.79
CA GLU A 403 -22.43 15.01 -15.17
C GLU A 403 -23.48 15.61 -14.24
N VAL A 404 -24.68 15.03 -14.24
CA VAL A 404 -25.78 15.50 -13.39
C VAL A 404 -26.26 14.37 -12.49
N VAL A 405 -26.27 14.64 -11.19
CA VAL A 405 -26.76 13.73 -10.16
C VAL A 405 -27.99 14.35 -9.51
N ILE A 406 -29.07 13.57 -9.42
CA ILE A 406 -30.33 13.95 -8.78
C ILE A 406 -30.49 13.12 -7.52
N VAL A 407 -30.65 13.80 -6.38
CA VAL A 407 -30.84 13.18 -5.06
C VAL A 407 -32.31 13.35 -4.65
N LYS A 408 -33.03 12.24 -4.46
CA LYS A 408 -34.43 12.19 -4.01
C LYS A 408 -34.54 11.33 -2.75
N GLU A 409 -35.67 11.41 -2.03
CA GLU A 409 -35.90 10.56 -0.85
C GLU A 409 -35.79 9.06 -1.18
N GLY A 410 -36.08 8.67 -2.43
CA GLY A 410 -35.94 7.30 -2.93
C GLY A 410 -34.53 6.91 -3.42
N GLY A 411 -33.52 7.77 -3.28
CA GLY A 411 -32.13 7.48 -3.62
C GLY A 411 -31.50 8.48 -4.60
N ILE A 412 -30.37 8.06 -5.16
CA ILE A 412 -29.52 8.88 -6.04
C ILE A 412 -29.62 8.33 -7.47
N THR A 413 -29.90 9.23 -8.43
CA THR A 413 -30.02 8.88 -9.84
C THR A 413 -29.08 9.75 -10.67
N TRP A 414 -28.22 9.12 -11.46
CA TRP A 414 -27.41 9.79 -12.48
C TRP A 414 -28.28 10.06 -13.71
N MET A 415 -28.24 11.28 -14.23
CA MET A 415 -28.89 11.60 -15.50
C MET A 415 -28.08 10.94 -16.63
N PRO A 416 -28.69 10.08 -17.45
CA PRO A 416 -27.98 9.42 -18.53
C PRO A 416 -27.70 10.40 -19.68
N ASP A 417 -26.57 10.17 -20.38
CA ASP A 417 -26.04 11.05 -21.43
C ASP A 417 -27.05 11.29 -22.57
N ASP A 418 -27.86 10.29 -22.89
CA ASP A 418 -28.89 10.33 -23.93
C ASP A 418 -29.97 11.39 -23.65
N LYS A 419 -30.22 11.70 -22.38
CA LYS A 419 -31.10 12.79 -21.95
C LYS A 419 -30.37 14.10 -21.74
N LEU A 420 -29.11 14.05 -21.31
CA LEU A 420 -28.33 15.24 -20.98
C LEU A 420 -27.86 15.99 -22.24
N GLU A 421 -27.36 15.29 -23.26
CA GLU A 421 -26.83 15.90 -24.49
C GLU A 421 -27.88 16.78 -25.22
N PRO A 422 -29.13 16.33 -25.43
CA PRO A 422 -30.15 17.17 -26.05
C PRO A 422 -30.48 18.42 -25.23
N LEU A 423 -30.54 18.31 -23.90
CA LEU A 423 -30.85 19.42 -23.01
C LEU A 423 -29.74 20.47 -23.02
N VAL A 424 -28.47 20.05 -22.94
CA VAL A 424 -27.32 20.97 -23.01
C VAL A 424 -27.32 21.74 -24.33
N LYS A 425 -27.58 21.04 -25.44
CA LYS A 425 -27.64 21.65 -26.77
C LYS A 425 -28.79 22.65 -26.90
N GLU A 426 -29.98 22.30 -26.42
CA GLU A 426 -31.15 23.19 -26.42
C GLU A 426 -30.88 24.50 -25.65
N LEU A 427 -30.20 24.39 -24.50
CA LEU A 427 -29.85 25.54 -23.66
C LEU A 427 -28.81 26.45 -24.31
N ASP A 428 -27.80 25.87 -24.95
CA ASP A 428 -26.76 26.61 -25.66
C ASP A 428 -27.30 27.36 -26.88
N ASP A 429 -28.09 26.68 -27.72
CA ASP A 429 -28.78 27.30 -28.86
C ASP A 429 -29.67 28.47 -28.43
N THR A 430 -30.30 28.35 -27.26
CA THR A 430 -31.14 29.41 -26.69
C THR A 430 -30.31 30.59 -26.20
N ALA A 431 -29.17 30.33 -25.56
CA ALA A 431 -28.24 31.36 -25.10
C ALA A 431 -27.67 32.17 -26.27
N GLU A 432 -27.24 31.49 -27.34
CA GLU A 432 -26.74 32.15 -28.56
C GLU A 432 -27.80 33.05 -29.22
N LYS A 433 -29.05 32.58 -29.32
CA LYS A 433 -30.15 33.36 -29.89
C LYS A 433 -30.41 34.64 -29.08
N ILE A 434 -30.39 34.54 -27.75
CA ILE A 434 -30.57 35.69 -26.86
C ILE A 434 -29.40 36.69 -27.01
N ALA A 435 -28.16 36.21 -27.15
CA ALA A 435 -27.00 37.06 -27.38
C ALA A 435 -27.13 37.84 -28.71
N LYS A 436 -27.46 37.14 -29.81
CA LYS A 436 -27.66 37.76 -31.14
C LYS A 436 -28.78 38.79 -31.15
N LEU A 437 -29.88 38.56 -30.42
CA LEU A 437 -30.99 39.51 -30.30
C LEU A 437 -30.62 40.77 -29.51
N LYS A 438 -29.72 40.67 -28.53
CA LYS A 438 -29.23 41.82 -27.76
C LYS A 438 -28.22 42.67 -28.52
N GLU A 439 -27.48 42.09 -29.47
CA GLU A 439 -26.57 42.83 -30.36
C GLU A 439 -27.31 43.59 -31.46
N GLN A 440 -28.57 43.24 -31.74
CA GLN A 440 -29.43 43.87 -32.75
C GLN A 440 -30.32 44.98 -32.17
N GLN A 441 -30.28 45.23 -30.87
CA GLN A 441 -30.98 46.30 -30.15
C GLN A 441 -29.96 47.33 -29.65
#